data_AF-A0A3B8LPF3-F1
#
_entry.id   AF-A0A3B8LPF3-F1
#
_cell.length_a   1.000
_cell.length_b   1.000
_cell.length_c   1.000
_cell.angle_alpha   90.00
_cell.angle_beta   90.00
_cell.angle_gamma   90.00
#
_symmetry.space_group_name_H-M   'P 1'
#
loop_
_entity.id
_entity.type
_entity.pdbx_description
1 polymer ?
#
loop_
_entity_poly.entity_id
_entity_poly.type
_entity_poly.pdbx_seq_one_letter_code
_entity_poly.pdbx_strand_id
1 'polypeptide(L)'
;MLKFPIHRLKGHFLSAAALLLVMGVCLFPAREALAQSNDATAFTAQRFRPWHDPNGLFQSDSGKTLGKFKYTVGLLFNYAKDPLVLRTQDGARINGGELIGNQFAADLTFGFGILNFLDVYLAIPTTIFQTGGI
;
A
#
# COMPACT_ATOMS: atom_id res chain seq x y z
N MET A 1 -63.38 -10.86 11.38
CA MET A 1 -62.02 -11.38 11.58
C MET A 1 -61.03 -10.34 11.06
N LEU A 2 -60.43 -9.53 11.93
CA LEU A 2 -59.47 -8.47 11.55
C LEU A 2 -58.05 -9.03 11.46
N LYS A 3 -57.25 -8.56 10.48
CA LYS A 3 -55.90 -9.06 10.22
C LYS A 3 -54.91 -7.88 10.20
N PHE A 4 -54.21 -7.66 11.31
CA PHE A 4 -53.26 -6.55 11.46
C PHE A 4 -51.95 -6.79 10.69
N PRO A 5 -51.43 -5.81 9.92
CA PRO A 5 -50.18 -5.95 9.18
C PRO A 5 -48.95 -5.57 10.02
N ILE A 6 -48.33 -6.56 10.68
CA ILE A 6 -47.05 -6.38 11.40
C ILE A 6 -45.91 -6.34 10.36
N HIS A 7 -45.68 -5.18 9.72
CA HIS A 7 -44.68 -5.09 8.63
C HIS A 7 -43.94 -3.74 8.52
N ARG A 8 -43.53 -3.13 9.65
CA ARG A 8 -42.73 -1.90 9.64
C ARG A 8 -41.48 -1.85 10.54
N LEU A 9 -41.15 -2.91 11.27
CA LEU A 9 -40.08 -2.85 12.29
C LEU A 9 -38.64 -2.97 11.74
N LYS A 10 -38.43 -3.57 10.55
CA LYS A 10 -37.07 -3.89 10.05
C LYS A 10 -36.26 -2.68 9.55
N GLY A 11 -36.91 -1.62 9.06
CA GLY A 11 -36.19 -0.47 8.47
C GLY A 11 -35.40 0.36 9.48
N HIS A 12 -35.95 0.55 10.68
CA HIS A 12 -35.33 1.40 11.71
C HIS A 12 -34.03 0.81 12.27
N PHE A 13 -33.97 -0.51 12.49
CA PHE A 13 -32.75 -1.18 12.95
C PHE A 13 -31.59 -1.07 11.95
N LEU A 14 -31.87 -1.22 10.66
CA LEU A 14 -30.85 -1.12 9.61
C LEU A 14 -30.29 0.32 9.49
N SER A 15 -31.17 1.32 9.62
CA SER A 15 -30.79 2.74 9.63
C SER A 15 -29.99 3.13 10.88
N ALA A 16 -30.41 2.66 12.07
CA ALA A 16 -29.68 2.92 13.32
C ALA A 16 -28.28 2.31 13.34
N ALA A 17 -28.11 1.09 12.80
CA ALA A 17 -26.80 0.46 12.65
C ALA A 17 -25.87 1.24 11.71
N ALA A 18 -26.40 1.76 10.59
CA ALA A 18 -25.64 2.62 9.69
C ALA A 18 -25.23 3.95 10.35
N LEU A 19 -26.14 4.58 11.12
CA LEU A 19 -25.82 5.80 11.88
C LEU A 19 -24.71 5.56 12.91
N LEU A 20 -24.77 4.45 13.65
CA LEU A 20 -23.75 4.06 14.63
C LEU A 20 -22.39 3.80 13.96
N LEU A 21 -22.35 3.20 12.77
CA LEU A 21 -21.12 2.99 12.02
C LEU A 21 -20.49 4.34 11.61
N VAL A 22 -21.27 5.25 11.04
CA VAL A 22 -20.82 6.59 10.63
C VAL A 22 -20.35 7.39 11.84
N MET A 23 -21.14 7.42 12.92
CA MET A 23 -20.79 8.15 14.15
C MET A 23 -19.55 7.56 14.82
N GLY A 24 -19.36 6.23 14.77
CA GLY A 24 -18.13 5.58 15.21
C GLY A 24 -16.91 6.05 14.42
N VAL A 25 -16.97 6.02 13.08
CA VAL A 25 -15.89 6.52 12.21
C VAL A 25 -15.56 7.99 12.48
N CYS A 26 -16.56 8.85 12.67
CA CYS A 26 -16.36 10.26 12.99
C CYS A 26 -15.83 10.55 14.40
N LEU A 27 -15.89 9.58 15.32
CA LEU A 27 -15.41 9.73 16.71
C LEU A 27 -14.04 9.08 16.97
N PHE A 28 -13.46 8.37 15.99
CA PHE A 28 -12.05 8.00 16.08
C PHE A 28 -11.17 9.25 15.88
N PRO A 29 -10.37 9.66 16.87
CA PRO A 29 -9.42 10.76 16.67
C PRO A 29 -8.40 10.34 15.62
N ALA A 30 -8.10 11.22 14.66
CA ALA A 30 -7.04 11.02 13.69
C ALA A 30 -5.69 10.93 14.42
N ARG A 31 -5.22 9.70 14.65
CA ARG A 31 -3.90 9.43 15.20
C ARG A 31 -2.88 9.49 14.08
N GLU A 32 -1.75 10.13 14.34
CA GLU A 32 -0.62 10.14 13.41
C GLU A 32 -0.13 8.73 13.15
N ALA A 33 0.16 8.42 11.88
CA ALA A 33 0.60 7.11 11.46
C ALA A 33 2.09 6.93 11.82
N LEU A 34 2.36 6.31 12.97
CA LEU A 34 3.71 6.06 13.53
C LEU A 34 4.70 5.33 12.60
N ALA A 35 4.26 4.87 11.42
CA ALA A 35 5.10 4.31 10.37
C ALA A 35 5.82 5.37 9.52
N GLN A 36 5.47 6.65 9.64
CA GLN A 36 6.13 7.77 8.95
C GLN A 36 6.93 8.59 9.97
N SER A 37 8.21 8.25 10.21
CA SER A 37 9.07 9.16 10.95
C SER A 37 9.35 10.38 10.06
N ASN A 38 9.08 11.58 10.59
CA ASN A 38 9.22 12.83 9.86
C ASN A 38 10.65 13.41 10.01
N ASP A 39 11.64 12.53 10.06
CA ASP A 39 13.05 12.90 10.11
C ASP A 39 13.46 13.43 8.74
N ALA A 40 13.86 14.71 8.67
CA ALA A 40 14.28 15.33 7.41
C ALA A 40 15.49 14.65 6.73
N THR A 41 16.17 13.76 7.45
CA THR A 41 17.30 12.94 6.99
C THR A 41 16.87 11.55 6.45
N ALA A 42 15.61 11.15 6.59
CA ALA A 42 15.13 9.84 6.15
C ALA A 42 14.81 9.83 4.64
N PHE A 43 15.66 9.16 3.86
CA PHE A 43 15.48 8.98 2.41
C PHE A 43 15.32 7.50 2.04
N THR A 44 14.38 7.20 1.13
CA THR A 44 14.19 5.84 0.61
C THR A 44 15.03 5.61 -0.64
N ALA A 45 16.07 4.78 -0.53
CA ALA A 45 16.92 4.42 -1.66
C ALA A 45 16.16 3.69 -2.79
N GLN A 46 15.29 2.74 -2.42
CA GLN A 46 14.44 2.03 -3.39
C GLN A 46 13.25 2.91 -3.78
N ARG A 47 13.39 3.65 -4.89
CA ARG A 47 12.33 4.51 -5.45
C ARG A 47 11.29 3.74 -6.27
N PHE A 48 11.60 2.52 -6.72
CA PHE A 48 10.66 1.68 -7.44
C PHE A 48 9.68 1.03 -6.48
N ARG A 49 8.38 1.20 -6.75
CA ARG A 49 7.28 0.50 -6.08
C ARG A 49 6.37 -0.07 -7.17
N PRO A 50 6.20 -1.40 -7.27
CA PRO A 50 5.33 -1.99 -8.27
C PRO A 50 3.85 -1.78 -7.94
N TRP A 51 2.99 -1.81 -8.95
CA TRP A 51 1.54 -1.97 -8.77
C TRP A 51 1.20 -3.40 -8.31
N HIS A 52 0.13 -3.58 -7.52
CA HIS A 52 -0.12 -4.83 -6.77
C HIS A 52 -1.21 -5.78 -7.36
N ASP A 53 -2.10 -5.31 -8.24
CA ASP A 53 -3.11 -6.17 -8.94
C ASP A 53 -2.48 -7.03 -10.05
N PRO A 54 -2.76 -8.34 -10.11
CA PRO A 54 -2.52 -9.19 -11.28
C PRO A 54 -3.00 -8.67 -12.65
N ASN A 55 -3.97 -7.74 -12.71
CA ASN A 55 -4.44 -7.11 -13.95
C ASN A 55 -3.83 -5.72 -14.22
N GLY A 56 -2.88 -5.26 -13.40
CA GLY A 56 -2.18 -3.98 -13.59
C GLY A 56 -0.99 -4.07 -14.56
N LEU A 57 -0.35 -2.93 -14.80
CA LEU A 57 0.98 -2.82 -15.42
C LEU A 57 1.98 -2.35 -14.36
N PHE A 58 3.28 -2.51 -14.62
CA PHE A 58 4.38 -2.31 -13.65
C PHE A 58 4.23 -1.15 -12.63
N GLN A 59 3.70 0.00 -13.04
CA GLN A 59 3.42 1.16 -12.17
C GLN A 59 2.02 1.75 -12.37
N SER A 60 1.13 1.06 -13.09
CA SER A 60 -0.24 1.56 -13.39
C SER A 60 -1.26 0.54 -12.96
N ASP A 61 -2.08 0.93 -12.00
CA ASP A 61 -3.11 0.08 -11.39
C ASP A 61 -4.32 -0.09 -12.32
N SER A 62 -4.97 -1.26 -12.22
CA SER A 62 -6.11 -1.64 -13.06
C SER A 62 -7.42 -1.15 -12.45
N GLY A 63 -8.43 -0.86 -13.28
CA GLY A 63 -9.80 -0.59 -12.82
C GLY A 63 -10.58 -1.85 -12.39
N LYS A 64 -9.88 -2.91 -11.99
CA LYS A 64 -10.44 -4.23 -11.63
C LYS A 64 -10.10 -4.56 -10.19
N THR A 65 -10.97 -5.34 -9.55
CA THR A 65 -10.68 -5.99 -8.27
C THR A 65 -10.51 -7.49 -8.47
N LEU A 66 -9.89 -8.17 -7.49
CA LEU A 66 -9.85 -9.63 -7.40
C LEU A 66 -11.26 -10.24 -7.49
N GLY A 67 -12.24 -9.55 -6.90
CA GLY A 67 -13.59 -10.07 -6.65
C GLY A 67 -13.68 -10.93 -5.39
N LYS A 68 -14.90 -11.14 -4.92
CA LYS A 68 -15.18 -11.74 -3.60
C LYS A 68 -14.54 -13.12 -3.40
N PHE A 69 -13.86 -13.27 -2.25
CA PHE A 69 -13.21 -14.48 -1.74
C PHE A 69 -12.14 -15.09 -2.65
N LYS A 70 -11.51 -14.27 -3.52
CA LYS A 70 -10.25 -14.64 -4.17
C LYS A 70 -9.05 -14.09 -3.40
N TYR A 71 -7.88 -14.67 -3.63
CA TYR A 71 -6.60 -14.16 -3.14
C TYR A 71 -5.58 -14.13 -4.28
N THR A 72 -4.50 -13.38 -4.08
CA THR A 72 -3.32 -13.37 -4.95
C THR A 72 -2.05 -13.31 -4.12
N VAL A 73 -0.96 -13.86 -4.65
CA VAL A 73 0.39 -13.72 -4.10
C VAL A 73 1.31 -13.30 -5.24
N GLY A 74 1.97 -12.17 -5.09
CA GLY A 74 2.97 -11.65 -6.03
C GLY A 74 4.34 -11.63 -5.37
N LEU A 75 5.38 -11.98 -6.13
CA LEU A 75 6.77 -11.79 -5.75
C LEU A 75 7.49 -11.17 -6.94
N LEU A 76 7.93 -9.92 -6.81
CA LEU A 76 8.73 -9.23 -7.81
C LEU A 76 10.16 -9.06 -7.30
N PHE A 77 11.14 -9.17 -8.20
CA PHE A 77 12.55 -8.88 -7.89
C PHE A 77 12.99 -7.63 -8.65
N ASN A 78 13.72 -6.76 -7.95
CA ASN A 78 14.23 -5.50 -8.49
C ASN A 78 15.76 -5.45 -8.36
N TYR A 79 16.43 -4.96 -9.39
CA TYR A 79 17.85 -4.61 -9.35
C TYR A 79 18.00 -3.12 -9.69
N ALA A 80 18.75 -2.40 -8.86
CA ALA A 80 19.14 -1.02 -9.11
C ALA A 80 20.66 -0.89 -9.03
N LYS A 81 21.23 -0.22 -10.03
CA LYS A 81 22.63 0.22 -10.02
C LYS A 81 22.69 1.72 -9.74
N ASP A 82 23.64 2.10 -8.89
CA ASP A 82 23.92 3.47 -8.44
C ASP A 82 22.67 4.26 -7.94
N PRO A 83 21.70 3.66 -7.21
CA PRO A 83 20.46 4.35 -6.83
C PRO A 83 20.66 5.56 -5.92
N LEU A 84 21.82 5.66 -5.24
CA LEU A 84 22.21 6.82 -4.44
C LEU A 84 23.69 7.15 -4.67
N VAL A 85 23.95 8.34 -5.23
CA VAL A 85 25.31 8.84 -5.50
C VAL A 85 25.48 10.27 -5.01
N LEU A 86 26.67 10.57 -4.49
CA LEU A 86 27.09 11.92 -4.14
C LEU A 86 27.40 12.75 -5.40
N ARG A 87 27.05 14.04 -5.32
CA ARG A 87 27.32 15.03 -6.37
C ARG A 87 27.96 16.29 -5.76
N THR A 88 28.78 16.98 -6.55
CA THR A 88 29.25 18.33 -6.22
C THR A 88 28.10 19.33 -6.27
N GLN A 89 28.33 20.56 -5.78
CA GLN A 89 27.36 21.65 -5.85
C GLN A 89 26.97 21.99 -7.31
N ASP A 90 27.89 21.77 -8.26
CA ASP A 90 27.69 21.93 -9.71
C ASP A 90 26.97 20.72 -10.36
N GLY A 91 26.55 19.73 -9.57
CA GLY A 91 25.79 18.56 -10.00
C GLY A 91 26.62 17.40 -10.58
N ALA A 92 27.95 17.53 -10.68
CA ALA A 92 28.82 16.47 -11.17
C ALA A 92 28.90 15.29 -10.18
N ARG A 93 28.84 14.04 -10.66
CA ARG A 93 28.98 12.83 -9.80
C ARG A 93 30.42 12.75 -9.26
N ILE A 94 30.55 12.55 -7.96
CA ILE A 94 31.85 12.33 -7.31
C ILE A 94 32.33 10.91 -7.65
N ASN A 95 33.59 10.77 -8.06
CA ASN A 95 34.20 9.46 -8.32
C ASN A 95 34.43 8.75 -6.99
N GLY A 96 34.02 7.48 -6.87
CA GLY A 96 33.95 6.74 -5.60
C GLY A 96 32.66 6.97 -4.77
N GLY A 97 31.96 8.11 -4.97
CA GLY A 97 30.81 8.55 -4.18
C GLY A 97 29.51 7.76 -4.34
N GLU A 98 29.59 6.45 -4.58
CA GLU A 98 28.50 5.49 -4.74
C GLU A 98 28.02 4.96 -3.38
N LEU A 99 27.39 5.83 -2.57
CA LEU A 99 26.80 5.48 -1.26
C LEU A 99 25.97 4.19 -1.33
N ILE A 100 25.26 3.98 -2.44
CA ILE A 100 24.70 2.68 -2.80
C ILE A 100 25.02 2.43 -4.28
N GLY A 101 25.88 1.44 -4.55
CA GLY A 101 26.33 1.07 -5.89
C GLY A 101 25.52 -0.06 -6.52
N ASN A 102 25.17 -1.10 -5.76
CA ASN A 102 24.26 -2.16 -6.23
C ASN A 102 23.22 -2.46 -5.14
N GLN A 103 21.95 -2.56 -5.54
CA GLN A 103 20.86 -2.95 -4.67
C GLN A 103 20.02 -4.03 -5.36
N PHE A 104 19.80 -5.15 -4.67
CA PHE A 104 18.88 -6.20 -5.09
C PHE A 104 17.83 -6.41 -4.01
N ALA A 105 16.57 -6.41 -4.42
CA ALA A 105 15.42 -6.41 -3.52
C ALA A 105 14.28 -7.26 -4.06
N ALA A 106 13.33 -7.60 -3.19
CA ALA A 106 12.07 -8.21 -3.57
C ALA A 106 10.88 -7.51 -2.91
N ASP A 107 9.79 -7.38 -3.66
CA ASP A 107 8.50 -6.93 -3.15
C ASP A 107 7.57 -8.15 -3.05
N LEU A 108 7.33 -8.61 -1.82
CA LEU A 108 6.34 -9.66 -1.54
C LEU A 108 4.97 -9.00 -1.35
N THR A 109 3.98 -9.44 -2.13
CA THR A 109 2.61 -8.91 -2.11
C THR A 109 1.62 -10.03 -1.82
N PHE A 110 0.72 -9.82 -0.85
CA PHE A 110 -0.46 -10.67 -0.63
C PHE A 110 -1.72 -9.82 -0.80
N GLY A 111 -2.66 -10.26 -1.64
CA GLY A 111 -3.94 -9.56 -1.85
C GLY A 111 -5.14 -10.47 -1.56
N PHE A 112 -6.20 -9.92 -0.99
CA PHE A 112 -7.43 -10.65 -0.66
C PHE A 112 -8.70 -9.86 -1.00
N GLY A 113 -9.57 -10.46 -1.81
CA GLY A 113 -10.86 -9.89 -2.21
C GLY A 113 -11.95 -10.14 -1.19
N ILE A 114 -12.41 -9.08 -0.53
CA ILE A 114 -13.48 -9.15 0.47
C ILE A 114 -14.86 -9.12 -0.21
N LEU A 115 -15.02 -8.27 -1.22
CA LEU A 115 -16.26 -8.06 -1.99
C LEU A 115 -15.95 -7.94 -3.50
N ASN A 116 -16.99 -7.80 -4.32
CA ASN A 116 -16.85 -7.60 -5.78
C ASN A 116 -16.34 -6.20 -6.18
N PHE A 117 -16.12 -5.32 -5.20
CA PHE A 117 -15.64 -3.94 -5.38
C PHE A 117 -14.58 -3.54 -4.34
N LEU A 118 -14.14 -4.48 -3.49
CA LEU A 118 -13.20 -4.21 -2.40
C LEU A 118 -12.29 -5.42 -2.17
N ASP A 119 -11.01 -5.22 -2.44
CA ASP A 119 -9.89 -6.03 -1.99
C ASP A 119 -8.99 -5.22 -1.04
N VAL A 120 -8.08 -5.92 -0.37
CA VAL A 120 -7.02 -5.35 0.48
C VAL A 120 -5.71 -6.04 0.14
N TYR A 121 -4.63 -5.27 0.05
CA TYR A 121 -3.28 -5.76 -0.21
C TYR A 121 -2.34 -5.46 0.96
N LEU A 122 -1.45 -6.40 1.24
CA LEU A 122 -0.30 -6.26 2.12
C LEU A 122 0.96 -6.39 1.26
N ALA A 123 1.73 -5.31 1.17
CA ALA A 123 2.99 -5.25 0.43
C ALA A 123 4.16 -5.13 1.41
N ILE A 124 5.16 -5.99 1.24
CA ILE A 124 6.35 -6.11 2.10
C ILE A 124 7.60 -5.93 1.23
N PRO A 125 8.06 -4.68 1.02
CA PRO A 125 9.30 -4.40 0.31
C PRO A 125 10.51 -4.83 1.16
N THR A 126 11.40 -5.65 0.60
CA THR A 126 12.55 -6.24 1.31
C THR A 126 13.81 -6.09 0.47
N THR A 127 14.78 -5.29 0.94
CA THR A 127 16.13 -5.29 0.36
C THR A 127 16.85 -6.57 0.77
N ILE A 128 17.29 -7.37 -0.21
CA ILE A 128 17.96 -8.67 0.01
C ILE A 128 19.47 -8.48 0.11
N PHE A 129 20.03 -7.63 -0.76
CA PHE A 129 21.47 -7.40 -0.85
C PHE A 129 21.75 -5.96 -1.28
N GLN A 130 22.76 -5.34 -0.68
CA GLN A 130 23.19 -3.99 -1.01
C GLN A 130 24.71 -3.85 -0.87
N THR A 131 25.35 -3.21 -1.85
CA THR A 131 26.72 -2.71 -1.75
C THR A 131 26.77 -1.20 -1.91
N GLY A 132 27.78 -0.58 -1.30
CA GLY A 132 28.08 0.85 -1.40
C GLY A 132 29.56 1.09 -1.16
N GLY A 133 30.03 2.25 -1.58
CA GLY A 133 31.38 2.77 -1.35
C GLY A 133 31.35 4.19 -0.80
N ILE A 134 32.53 4.79 -0.69
CA ILE A 134 32.77 6.20 -0.31
C ILE A 134 33.85 6.79 -1.22
#